data_AF-A0A139WR63-F1
#
_entry.id   AF-A0A139WR63-F1
#
_cell.length_a   1.000
_cell.length_b   1.000
_cell.length_c   1.000
_cell.angle_alpha   90.00
_cell.angle_beta   90.00
_cell.angle_gamma   90.00
#
_symmetry.space_group_name_H-M   'P 1'
#
loop_
_entity.id
_entity.type
_entity.pdbx_description
1 polymer ?
#
loop_
_entity_poly.entity_id
_entity_poly.type
_entity_poly.pdbx_seq_one_letter_code
_entity_poly.pdbx_strand_id
1 'polypeptide(L)'
;MAKKNLHNYTLFDVAEVEKQTLVQQSIQTISPNTRKMMRVMAELGVNKFVFASLLEFSGVDINLVKYLAGPIMVSGSSQSQSLPPWLMTAIAVDRLDMVFADLDADSVSEIVSPSEVAAAIMTASLDIPIKSNWVSVYLWAGYQTLAKHKRLDPNTNFWNLFGDGFFVNYDTIKCDYESLARDLREMVVREAEKQGWGMKSRKTKHPSTQPKEETTIANVQLSLF
;
A
#
# COMPACT_ATOMS: atom_id res chain seq x y z
N MET A 1 6.13 1.62 -63.98
CA MET A 1 6.95 1.95 -62.79
C MET A 1 6.01 2.64 -61.81
N ALA A 2 5.72 2.20 -60.59
CA ALA A 2 6.51 1.48 -59.60
C ALA A 2 5.65 0.50 -58.78
N LYS A 3 6.27 -0.61 -58.35
CA LYS A 3 5.72 -1.57 -57.38
C LYS A 3 5.72 -0.93 -55.98
N LYS A 4 4.60 -0.99 -55.26
CA LYS A 4 4.58 -0.76 -53.80
C LYS A 4 4.56 -2.12 -53.11
N ASN A 5 5.59 -2.35 -52.29
CA ASN A 5 5.88 -3.56 -51.56
C ASN A 5 4.76 -3.90 -50.56
N LEU A 6 4.19 -5.10 -50.65
CA LEU A 6 3.53 -5.73 -49.51
C LEU A 6 4.61 -6.17 -48.53
N HIS A 7 4.59 -5.66 -47.30
CA HIS A 7 5.36 -6.22 -46.21
C HIS A 7 4.72 -7.54 -45.78
N ASN A 8 5.38 -8.65 -46.11
CA ASN A 8 5.07 -9.97 -45.57
C ASN A 8 5.66 -10.04 -44.16
N TYR A 9 4.82 -9.85 -43.15
CA TYR A 9 5.19 -10.19 -41.77
C TYR A 9 5.06 -11.71 -41.61
N THR A 10 6.18 -12.38 -41.34
CA THR A 10 6.19 -13.82 -41.05
C THR A 10 5.82 -14.09 -39.60
N LEU A 11 5.01 -15.12 -39.37
CA LEU A 11 4.47 -15.56 -38.06
C LEU A 11 5.51 -15.91 -36.98
N PHE A 12 6.81 -15.81 -37.29
CA PHE A 12 7.94 -16.24 -36.47
C PHE A 12 8.91 -15.11 -36.13
N ASP A 13 8.50 -13.85 -36.29
CA ASP A 13 9.31 -12.70 -35.83
C ASP A 13 9.20 -12.52 -34.31
N VAL A 14 9.62 -13.57 -33.57
CA VAL A 14 9.52 -13.67 -32.10
C VAL A 14 10.27 -12.53 -31.42
N ALA A 15 11.33 -12.01 -32.02
CA ALA A 15 12.10 -10.89 -31.47
C ALA A 15 11.37 -9.53 -31.59
N GLU A 16 10.57 -9.32 -32.65
CA GLU A 16 9.74 -8.13 -32.79
C GLU A 16 8.45 -8.25 -31.95
N VAL A 17 7.87 -9.44 -31.85
CA VAL A 17 6.78 -9.72 -30.92
C VAL A 17 7.24 -9.56 -29.48
N GLU A 18 8.41 -10.07 -29.08
CA GLU A 18 8.96 -9.85 -27.73
C GLU A 18 9.22 -8.36 -27.46
N LYS A 19 9.75 -7.60 -28.42
CA LYS A 19 9.91 -6.15 -28.25
C LYS A 19 8.58 -5.43 -28.15
N GLN A 20 7.58 -5.79 -28.95
CA GLN A 20 6.23 -5.22 -28.84
C GLN A 20 5.49 -5.66 -27.58
N THR A 21 5.74 -6.87 -27.09
CA THR A 21 5.15 -7.40 -25.84
C THR A 21 5.84 -6.78 -24.62
N LEU A 22 7.15 -6.58 -24.65
CA LEU A 22 7.91 -5.87 -23.62
C LEU A 22 7.57 -4.37 -23.59
N VAL A 23 7.25 -3.77 -24.74
CA VAL A 23 6.79 -2.38 -24.85
C VAL A 23 5.29 -2.24 -24.54
N GLN A 24 4.48 -3.29 -24.68
CA GLN A 24 3.07 -3.30 -24.23
C GLN A 24 2.89 -3.74 -22.77
N GLN A 25 3.92 -4.35 -22.16
CA GLN A 25 3.92 -4.71 -20.74
C GLN A 25 4.20 -3.54 -19.80
N SER A 26 4.56 -2.36 -20.33
CA SER A 26 4.60 -1.14 -19.53
C SER A 26 3.17 -0.64 -19.30
N ILE A 27 2.65 -0.98 -18.11
CA ILE A 27 1.48 -0.42 -17.46
C ILE A 27 0.15 -0.90 -18.06
N GLN A 28 -0.27 -2.12 -17.67
CA GLN A 28 -1.71 -2.40 -17.57
C GLN A 28 -2.29 -1.50 -16.48
N THR A 29 -2.75 -0.32 -16.87
CA THR A 29 -3.46 0.59 -15.97
C THR A 29 -4.70 -0.13 -15.45
N ILE A 30 -4.76 -0.35 -14.14
CA ILE A 30 -5.93 -0.96 -13.48
C ILE A 30 -7.18 -0.17 -13.88
N SER A 31 -8.17 -0.87 -14.43
CA SER A 31 -9.36 -0.21 -15.00
C SER A 31 -10.09 0.65 -13.95
N PRO A 32 -10.70 1.79 -14.33
CA PRO A 32 -11.43 2.64 -13.39
C PRO A 32 -12.54 1.90 -12.61
N ASN A 33 -13.18 0.90 -13.25
CA ASN A 33 -14.20 0.08 -12.59
C ASN A 33 -13.58 -0.85 -11.55
N THR A 34 -12.43 -1.45 -11.85
CA THR A 34 -11.67 -2.27 -10.89
C THR A 34 -11.24 -1.42 -9.68
N ARG A 35 -10.77 -0.18 -9.90
CA ARG A 35 -10.39 0.73 -8.81
C ARG A 35 -11.58 1.08 -7.91
N LYS A 36 -12.73 1.41 -8.51
CA LYS A 36 -13.98 1.65 -7.75
C LYS A 36 -14.39 0.43 -6.95
N MET A 37 -14.33 -0.76 -7.55
CA MET A 37 -14.63 -2.02 -6.87
C MET A 37 -13.69 -2.26 -5.69
N MET A 38 -12.37 -2.08 -5.87
CA MET A 38 -11.39 -2.23 -4.80
C MET A 38 -11.63 -1.22 -3.67
N ARG A 39 -12.00 0.03 -3.99
CA ARG A 39 -12.38 1.03 -2.98
C ARG A 39 -13.60 0.59 -2.17
N VAL A 40 -14.67 0.16 -2.83
CA VAL A 40 -15.88 -0.35 -2.16
C VAL A 40 -15.55 -1.55 -1.29
N MET A 41 -14.71 -2.47 -1.76
CA MET A 41 -14.24 -3.61 -0.97
C MET A 41 -13.43 -3.15 0.26
N ALA A 42 -12.57 -2.15 0.12
CA ALA A 42 -11.81 -1.60 1.24
C ALA A 42 -12.73 -0.95 2.28
N GLU A 43 -13.77 -0.22 1.85
CA GLU A 43 -14.80 0.33 2.73
C GLU A 43 -15.58 -0.75 3.49
N LEU A 44 -15.81 -1.91 2.85
CA LEU A 44 -16.42 -3.09 3.47
C LEU A 44 -15.46 -3.88 4.39
N GLY A 45 -14.21 -3.43 4.54
CA GLY A 45 -13.23 -4.06 5.42
C GLY A 45 -12.55 -5.30 4.83
N VAL A 46 -12.54 -5.44 3.50
CA VAL A 46 -11.74 -6.49 2.85
C VAL A 46 -10.26 -6.31 3.20
N ASN A 47 -9.57 -7.42 3.42
CA ASN A 47 -8.20 -7.42 3.88
C ASN A 47 -7.25 -6.76 2.85
N LYS A 48 -6.45 -5.79 3.29
CA LYS A 48 -5.46 -5.07 2.50
C LYS A 48 -4.48 -5.97 1.72
N PHE A 49 -4.19 -7.16 2.23
CA PHE A 49 -3.32 -8.12 1.55
C PHE A 49 -3.90 -8.60 0.22
N VAL A 50 -5.23 -8.69 0.10
CA VAL A 50 -5.89 -9.05 -1.18
C VAL A 50 -5.57 -8.02 -2.24
N PHE A 51 -5.68 -6.73 -1.89
CA PHE A 51 -5.36 -5.65 -2.80
C PHE A 51 -3.86 -5.61 -3.13
N ALA A 52 -3.00 -5.75 -2.13
CA ALA A 52 -1.55 -5.77 -2.34
C ALA A 52 -1.12 -6.92 -3.27
N SER A 53 -1.66 -8.13 -3.09
CA SER A 53 -1.39 -9.25 -3.99
C SER A 53 -1.89 -9.00 -5.40
N LEU A 54 -3.09 -8.43 -5.59
CA LEU A 54 -3.60 -8.06 -6.91
C LEU A 54 -2.68 -7.04 -7.61
N LEU A 55 -2.19 -6.05 -6.86
CA LEU A 55 -1.25 -5.06 -7.39
C LEU A 55 0.09 -5.68 -7.75
N GLU A 56 0.60 -6.59 -6.92
CA GLU A 56 1.84 -7.34 -7.18
C GLU A 56 1.73 -8.16 -8.47
N PHE A 57 0.61 -8.86 -8.69
CA PHE A 57 0.36 -9.58 -9.94
C PHE A 57 0.25 -8.67 -11.16
N SER A 58 -0.23 -7.45 -11.00
CA SER A 58 -0.32 -6.47 -12.09
C SER A 58 1.01 -5.79 -12.44
N GLY A 59 2.11 -6.13 -11.74
CA GLY A 59 3.44 -5.59 -12.02
C GLY A 59 3.66 -4.15 -11.52
N VAL A 60 2.85 -3.69 -10.55
CA VAL A 60 2.99 -2.38 -9.91
C VAL A 60 4.29 -2.29 -9.12
N ASP A 61 4.83 -1.07 -8.97
CA ASP A 61 6.03 -0.81 -8.18
C ASP A 61 5.94 -1.44 -6.79
N ILE A 62 7.02 -2.12 -6.41
CA ILE A 62 7.03 -2.93 -5.20
C ILE A 62 6.91 -2.10 -3.92
N ASN A 63 7.33 -0.83 -3.93
CA ASN A 63 7.19 0.05 -2.78
C ASN A 63 5.73 0.46 -2.56
N LEU A 64 4.93 0.58 -3.62
CA LEU A 64 3.49 0.81 -3.52
C LEU A 64 2.78 -0.43 -2.95
N VAL A 65 3.17 -1.63 -3.39
CA VAL A 65 2.67 -2.90 -2.84
C VAL A 65 3.04 -3.02 -1.35
N LYS A 66 4.31 -2.78 -0.99
CA LYS A 66 4.78 -2.79 0.40
C LYS A 66 4.04 -1.78 1.27
N TYR A 67 3.80 -0.57 0.76
CA TYR A 67 3.04 0.44 1.51
C TYR A 67 1.60 0.00 1.77
N LEU A 68 0.93 -0.57 0.77
CA LEU A 68 -0.44 -1.05 0.94
C LEU A 68 -0.53 -2.23 1.89
N ALA A 69 0.40 -3.19 1.78
CA ALA A 69 0.45 -4.39 2.63
C ALA A 69 0.89 -4.10 4.07
N GLY A 70 1.76 -3.11 4.26
CA GLY A 70 2.42 -2.84 5.53
C GLY A 70 1.46 -2.58 6.69
N PRO A 71 1.90 -2.79 7.95
CA PRO A 71 1.07 -2.52 9.11
C PRO A 71 0.73 -1.02 9.22
N ILE A 72 -0.33 -0.71 9.95
CA ILE A 72 -0.61 0.68 10.35
C ILE A 72 0.31 0.98 11.53
N MET A 73 1.11 2.03 11.41
CA MET A 73 2.08 2.40 12.44
C MET A 73 1.36 3.00 13.63
N VAL A 74 1.45 2.32 14.76
CA VAL A 74 0.91 2.74 16.04
C VAL A 74 1.99 2.69 17.11
N SER A 75 1.95 3.63 18.06
CA SER A 75 2.80 3.56 19.25
C SER A 75 2.38 2.35 20.09
N GLY A 76 3.30 1.47 20.45
CA GLY A 76 3.03 0.35 21.36
C GLY A 76 2.23 -0.81 20.75
N SER A 77 2.56 -2.05 21.16
CA SER A 77 1.97 -3.27 20.57
C SER A 77 0.50 -3.52 20.96
N SER A 78 0.04 -3.03 22.10
CA SER A 78 -1.34 -3.18 22.58
C SER A 78 -2.30 -2.09 22.08
N GLN A 79 -1.80 -0.96 21.56
CA GLN A 79 -2.61 0.22 21.28
C GLN A 79 -3.25 0.23 19.89
N SER A 80 -2.90 -0.74 19.04
CA SER A 80 -3.65 -0.99 17.80
C SER A 80 -5.15 -1.22 18.08
N GLN A 81 -5.50 -1.77 19.25
CA GLN A 81 -6.88 -1.96 19.70
C GLN A 81 -7.57 -0.65 20.14
N SER A 82 -6.80 0.41 20.40
CA SER A 82 -7.31 1.72 20.83
C SER A 82 -7.74 2.59 19.65
N LEU A 83 -7.42 2.20 18.41
CA LEU A 83 -7.86 2.92 17.22
C LEU A 83 -9.34 2.62 16.92
N PRO A 84 -10.16 3.64 16.63
CA PRO A 84 -11.53 3.42 16.20
C PRO A 84 -11.58 2.55 14.93
N PRO A 85 -12.46 1.53 14.87
CA PRO A 85 -12.53 0.63 13.70
C PRO A 85 -12.73 1.37 12.38
N TRP A 86 -13.51 2.46 12.39
CA TRP A 86 -13.73 3.28 11.20
C TRP A 86 -12.44 3.95 10.69
N LEU A 87 -11.52 4.31 11.58
CA LEU A 87 -10.27 4.98 11.23
C LEU A 87 -9.31 3.98 10.55
N MET A 88 -9.32 2.72 10.99
CA MET A 88 -8.57 1.65 10.32
C MET A 88 -9.06 1.43 8.88
N THR A 89 -10.38 1.43 8.68
CA THR A 89 -10.99 1.38 7.34
C THR A 89 -10.63 2.60 6.51
N ALA A 90 -10.72 3.80 7.10
CA ALA A 90 -10.36 5.06 6.45
C ALA A 90 -8.90 5.06 5.96
N ILE A 91 -7.96 4.59 6.79
CA ILE A 91 -6.55 4.46 6.41
C ILE A 91 -6.40 3.49 5.24
N ALA A 92 -7.07 2.33 5.26
CA ALA A 92 -6.99 1.36 4.17
C ALA A 92 -7.48 1.96 2.84
N VAL A 93 -8.60 2.69 2.87
CA VAL A 93 -9.14 3.41 1.69
C VAL A 93 -8.16 4.49 1.23
N ASP A 94 -7.61 5.27 2.15
CA ASP A 94 -6.69 6.36 1.82
C ASP A 94 -5.39 5.85 1.20
N ARG A 95 -4.83 4.76 1.73
CA ARG A 95 -3.64 4.13 1.14
C ARG A 95 -3.92 3.65 -0.28
N LEU A 96 -5.07 3.04 -0.51
CA LEU A 96 -5.48 2.59 -1.84
C LEU A 96 -5.64 3.76 -2.81
N ASP A 97 -6.28 4.85 -2.37
CA ASP A 97 -6.42 6.07 -3.15
C ASP A 97 -5.07 6.69 -3.52
N MET A 98 -4.15 6.75 -2.55
CA MET A 98 -2.80 7.26 -2.79
C MET A 98 -2.03 6.39 -3.76
N VAL A 99 -2.10 5.06 -3.64
CA VAL A 99 -1.46 4.14 -4.58
C VAL A 99 -2.03 4.31 -5.99
N PHE A 100 -3.35 4.50 -6.14
CA PHE A 100 -3.93 4.79 -7.45
C PHE A 100 -3.50 6.14 -8.02
N ALA A 101 -3.37 7.17 -7.17
CA ALA A 101 -2.86 8.48 -7.59
C ALA A 101 -1.39 8.39 -8.03
N ASP A 102 -0.56 7.67 -7.27
CA ASP A 102 0.85 7.43 -7.57
C ASP A 102 1.03 6.70 -8.92
N LEU A 103 0.15 5.73 -9.20
CA LEU A 103 0.10 5.01 -10.48
C LEU A 103 -0.28 5.91 -11.65
N ASP A 104 -1.19 6.86 -11.45
CA ASP A 104 -1.61 7.79 -12.52
C ASP A 104 -0.55 8.87 -12.77
N ALA A 105 0.21 9.24 -11.74
CA ALA A 105 1.26 10.25 -11.83
C ALA A 105 2.62 9.68 -12.28
N ASP A 106 2.74 8.36 -12.40
CA ASP A 106 4.02 7.64 -12.63
C ASP A 106 5.11 8.06 -11.61
N SER A 107 4.70 8.30 -10.37
CA SER A 107 5.57 8.79 -9.29
C SER A 107 5.14 8.19 -7.95
N VAL A 108 6.09 7.74 -7.15
CA VAL A 108 5.80 7.22 -5.80
C VAL A 108 5.79 8.37 -4.80
N SER A 109 4.66 8.61 -4.15
CA SER A 109 4.58 9.60 -3.07
C SER A 109 5.38 9.15 -1.86
N GLU A 110 6.18 10.05 -1.32
CA GLU A 110 7.02 9.82 -0.15
C GLU A 110 6.27 9.98 1.18
N ILE A 111 5.05 10.50 1.17
CA ILE A 111 4.30 10.80 2.38
C ILE A 111 3.14 9.83 2.58
N VAL A 112 2.67 9.70 3.83
CA VAL A 112 1.42 8.99 4.16
C VAL A 112 0.21 9.93 4.18
N SER A 113 -0.98 9.34 4.27
CA SER A 113 -2.23 10.08 4.35
C SER A 113 -2.39 10.80 5.71
N PRO A 114 -3.18 11.89 5.77
CA PRO A 114 -3.50 12.55 7.03
C PRO A 114 -4.12 11.61 8.07
N SER A 115 -4.92 10.63 7.63
CA SER A 115 -5.54 9.62 8.51
C SER A 115 -4.51 8.76 9.22
N GLU A 116 -3.42 8.43 8.54
CA GLU A 116 -2.33 7.64 9.10
C GLU A 116 -1.50 8.46 10.09
N VAL A 117 -1.23 9.73 9.77
CA VAL A 117 -0.59 10.67 10.72
C VAL A 117 -1.46 10.86 11.97
N ALA A 118 -2.77 11.05 11.79
CA ALA A 118 -3.70 11.21 12.90
C ALA A 118 -3.72 9.97 13.81
N ALA A 119 -3.74 8.77 13.24
CA ALA A 119 -3.69 7.53 14.02
C ALA A 119 -2.36 7.35 14.76
N ALA A 120 -1.23 7.66 14.12
CA ALA A 120 0.08 7.58 14.75
C ALA A 120 0.19 8.53 15.96
N ILE A 121 -0.22 9.79 15.79
CA ILE A 121 -0.17 10.76 16.89
C ILE A 121 -1.21 10.43 17.97
N MET A 122 -2.41 9.98 17.60
CA MET A 122 -3.45 9.56 18.55
C MET A 122 -2.93 8.45 19.48
N THR A 123 -2.32 7.41 18.93
CA THR A 123 -1.76 6.32 19.74
C THR A 123 -0.57 6.79 20.58
N ALA A 124 0.37 7.53 20.00
CA ALA A 124 1.49 8.10 20.75
C ALA A 124 1.04 8.97 21.96
N SER A 125 -0.11 9.65 21.83
CA SER A 125 -0.69 10.48 22.90
C SER A 125 -1.11 9.70 24.15
N LEU A 126 -1.37 8.40 24.00
CA LEU A 126 -1.78 7.52 25.10
C LEU A 126 -0.60 7.14 26.00
N ASP A 127 0.61 7.09 25.42
CA ASP A 127 1.83 6.77 26.16
C ASP A 127 2.46 8.00 26.81
N ILE A 128 2.48 9.12 26.07
CA ILE A 128 3.28 10.29 26.43
C ILE A 128 2.50 11.59 26.15
N PRO A 129 2.57 12.59 27.06
CA PRO A 129 2.03 13.92 26.79
C PRO A 129 2.62 14.52 25.51
N ILE A 130 1.74 14.99 24.63
CA ILE A 130 2.12 15.55 23.33
C ILE A 130 2.45 17.04 23.47
N LYS A 131 3.54 17.46 22.82
CA LYS A 131 3.92 18.89 22.73
C LYS A 131 2.95 19.66 21.82
N SER A 132 2.76 20.95 22.10
CA SER A 132 1.79 21.81 21.42
C SER A 132 1.92 21.85 19.88
N ASN A 133 3.15 21.72 19.33
CA ASN A 133 3.35 21.66 17.88
C ASN A 133 2.68 20.43 17.26
N TRP A 134 2.87 19.25 17.87
CA TRP A 134 2.26 17.99 17.43
C TRP A 134 0.74 17.95 17.64
N VAL A 135 0.21 18.68 18.63
CA VAL A 135 -1.24 18.87 18.78
C VAL A 135 -1.81 19.57 17.55
N SER A 136 -1.12 20.61 17.04
CA SER A 136 -1.57 21.32 15.83
C SER A 136 -1.57 20.40 14.61
N VAL A 137 -0.51 19.59 14.44
CA VAL A 137 -0.42 18.57 13.39
C VAL A 137 -1.58 17.57 13.51
N TYR A 138 -1.84 17.05 14.71
CA TYR A 138 -2.93 16.11 14.97
C TYR A 138 -4.31 16.68 14.65
N LEU A 139 -4.58 17.91 15.09
CA LEU A 139 -5.88 18.56 14.85
C LEU A 139 -6.11 18.82 13.36
N TRP A 140 -5.09 19.26 12.64
CA TRP A 140 -5.18 19.45 11.19
C TRP A 140 -5.36 18.11 10.46
N ALA A 141 -4.56 17.10 10.78
CA ALA A 141 -4.66 15.78 10.15
C ALA A 141 -6.00 15.10 10.45
N GLY A 142 -6.47 15.22 11.69
CA GLY A 142 -7.78 14.75 12.13
C GLY A 142 -8.92 15.46 11.40
N TYR A 143 -8.88 16.79 11.27
CA TYR A 143 -9.86 17.55 10.49
C TYR A 143 -9.93 17.06 9.04
N GLN A 144 -8.78 16.92 8.35
CA GLN A 144 -8.72 16.45 6.96
C GLN A 144 -9.31 15.05 6.82
N THR A 145 -9.00 14.17 7.78
CA THR A 145 -9.51 12.79 7.82
C THR A 145 -11.02 12.77 7.99
N LEU A 146 -11.54 13.50 8.99
CA LEU A 146 -12.97 13.54 9.28
C LEU A 146 -13.76 14.19 8.13
N ALA A 147 -13.22 15.23 7.51
CA ALA A 147 -13.80 15.88 6.35
C ALA A 147 -13.86 14.93 5.13
N LYS A 148 -12.73 14.27 4.81
CA LYS A 148 -12.65 13.33 3.66
C LYS A 148 -13.64 12.19 3.81
N HIS A 149 -13.74 11.62 5.01
CA HIS A 149 -14.59 10.45 5.29
C HIS A 149 -16.02 10.82 5.76
N LYS A 150 -16.43 12.09 5.58
CA LYS A 150 -17.78 12.60 5.91
C LYS A 150 -18.24 12.26 7.34
N ARG A 151 -17.30 12.36 8.29
CA ARG A 151 -17.53 12.14 9.73
C ARG A 151 -17.83 13.42 10.50
N LEU A 152 -17.73 14.58 9.84
CA LEU A 152 -18.19 15.86 10.37
C LEU A 152 -19.63 16.10 9.94
N ASP A 153 -20.42 16.63 10.87
CA ASP A 153 -21.71 17.21 10.54
C ASP A 153 -21.48 18.41 9.61
N PRO A 154 -22.08 18.46 8.40
CA PRO A 154 -21.89 19.55 7.46
C PRO A 154 -22.27 20.93 8.02
N ASN A 155 -23.11 20.98 9.06
CA ASN A 155 -23.54 22.24 9.68
C ASN A 155 -22.61 22.71 10.80
N THR A 156 -21.65 21.90 11.22
CA THR A 156 -20.77 22.19 12.36
C THR A 156 -19.37 22.54 11.87
N ASN A 157 -18.87 23.73 12.23
CA ASN A 157 -17.47 24.06 12.02
C ASN A 157 -16.62 23.33 13.07
N PHE A 158 -15.80 22.37 12.62
CA PHE A 158 -14.90 21.57 13.47
C PHE A 158 -14.06 22.43 14.42
N TRP A 159 -13.59 23.58 13.92
CA TRP A 159 -12.71 24.47 14.66
C TRP A 159 -13.40 25.17 15.84
N ASN A 160 -14.72 25.39 15.76
CA ASN A 160 -15.50 25.98 16.85
C ASN A 160 -15.54 25.08 18.09
N LEU A 161 -15.23 23.78 17.98
CA LEU A 161 -15.14 22.87 19.12
C LEU A 161 -13.96 23.21 20.06
N PHE A 162 -12.97 23.95 19.57
CA PHE A 162 -11.77 24.33 20.31
C PHE A 162 -11.76 25.81 20.75
N GLY A 163 -12.85 26.53 20.48
CA GLY A 163 -13.01 27.95 20.79
C GLY A 163 -12.95 28.84 19.56
N ASP A 164 -13.50 30.04 19.70
CA ASP A 164 -13.56 31.03 18.61
C ASP A 164 -12.15 31.45 18.17
N GLY A 165 -11.91 31.37 16.86
CA GLY A 165 -10.64 31.81 16.24
C GLY A 165 -9.50 30.78 16.27
N PHE A 166 -9.71 29.58 16.82
CA PHE A 166 -8.71 28.52 16.76
C PHE A 166 -8.70 27.84 15.38
N PHE A 167 -7.71 28.16 14.54
CA PHE A 167 -7.54 27.52 13.23
C PHE A 167 -6.07 27.18 13.00
N VAL A 168 -5.82 25.94 12.57
CA VAL A 168 -4.47 25.49 12.21
C VAL A 168 -4.28 25.63 10.70
N ASN A 169 -3.43 26.57 10.28
CA ASN A 169 -3.01 26.67 8.88
C ASN A 169 -1.99 25.55 8.56
N TYR A 170 -2.12 24.93 7.39
CA TYR A 170 -1.16 23.93 6.91
C TYR A 170 0.26 24.51 6.80
N ASP A 171 0.41 25.76 6.36
CA ASP A 171 1.74 26.37 6.14
C ASP A 171 2.58 26.41 7.43
N THR A 172 1.95 26.51 8.60
CA THR A 172 2.67 26.59 9.89
C THR A 172 3.12 25.22 10.38
N ILE A 173 2.42 24.15 10.00
CA ILE A 173 2.71 22.77 10.42
C ILE A 173 3.38 21.95 9.34
N LYS A 174 3.55 22.50 8.13
CA LYS A 174 3.97 21.78 6.92
C LYS A 174 5.23 20.95 7.14
N CYS A 175 6.28 21.57 7.69
CA CYS A 175 7.56 20.89 7.93
C CYS A 175 7.42 19.71 8.90
N ASP A 176 6.75 19.91 10.03
CA ASP A 176 6.54 18.87 11.05
C ASP A 176 5.67 17.73 10.50
N TYR A 177 4.61 18.07 9.75
CA TYR A 177 3.72 17.11 9.11
C TYR A 177 4.45 16.28 8.05
N GLU A 178 5.12 16.92 7.09
CA GLU A 178 5.79 16.23 5.98
C GLU A 178 6.94 15.36 6.48
N SER A 179 7.69 15.81 7.49
CA SER A 179 8.76 15.01 8.12
C SER A 179 8.18 13.74 8.74
N LEU A 180 7.16 13.88 9.60
CA LEU A 180 6.54 12.73 10.25
C LEU A 180 5.87 11.80 9.22
N ALA A 181 5.22 12.35 8.21
CA ALA A 181 4.53 11.57 7.20
C ALA A 181 5.53 10.75 6.36
N ARG A 182 6.72 11.30 6.06
CA ARG A 182 7.79 10.57 5.38
C ARG A 182 8.36 9.47 6.26
N ASP A 183 8.65 9.76 7.52
CA ASP A 183 9.17 8.77 8.46
C ASP A 183 8.20 7.59 8.64
N LEU A 184 6.89 7.88 8.76
CA LEU A 184 5.85 6.87 8.80
C LEU A 184 5.85 6.01 7.53
N ARG A 185 5.96 6.62 6.34
CA ARG A 185 5.99 5.90 5.06
C ARG A 185 7.15 4.92 5.01
N GLU A 186 8.34 5.37 5.38
CA GLU A 186 9.54 4.54 5.41
C GLU A 186 9.41 3.38 6.40
N MET A 187 8.87 3.63 7.59
CA MET A 187 8.64 2.58 8.57
C MET A 187 7.67 1.53 8.05
N VAL A 188 6.55 1.94 7.42
CA VAL A 188 5.54 1.02 6.87
C VAL A 188 6.16 0.10 5.82
N VAL A 189 6.91 0.67 4.88
CA VAL A 189 7.57 -0.08 3.82
C VAL A 189 8.62 -1.05 4.40
N ARG A 190 9.42 -0.58 5.37
CA ARG A 190 10.44 -1.40 6.04
C ARG A 190 9.82 -2.58 6.79
N GLU A 191 8.70 -2.37 7.48
CA GLU A 191 8.03 -3.43 8.22
C GLU A 191 7.31 -4.42 7.29
N ALA A 192 6.74 -3.94 6.19
CA ALA A 192 6.20 -4.82 5.15
C ALA A 192 7.28 -5.73 4.55
N GLU A 193 8.48 -5.20 4.32
CA GLU A 193 9.62 -5.98 3.83
C GLU A 193 10.08 -7.05 4.83
N LYS A 194 10.09 -6.75 6.13
CA LYS A 194 10.35 -7.77 7.17
C LYS A 194 9.30 -8.87 7.18
N GLN A 195 8.05 -8.54 6.85
CA GLN A 195 6.95 -9.50 6.70
C GLN A 195 7.02 -10.31 5.39
N GLY A 196 8.03 -10.07 4.54
CA GLY A 196 8.27 -10.83 3.32
C GLY A 196 7.61 -10.25 2.06
N TRP A 197 6.95 -9.08 2.15
CA TRP A 197 6.36 -8.44 0.98
C TRP A 197 7.43 -7.90 0.04
N GLY A 198 7.30 -8.24 -1.25
CA GLY A 198 8.23 -7.82 -2.29
C GLY A 198 9.57 -8.54 -2.30
N MET A 199 9.69 -9.66 -1.58
CA MET A 199 10.75 -10.61 -1.85
C MET A 199 10.46 -11.26 -3.20
N LYS A 200 11.12 -10.78 -4.26
CA LYS A 200 11.24 -11.55 -5.51
C LYS A 200 11.68 -12.94 -5.09
N SER A 201 10.82 -13.95 -5.30
CA SER A 201 11.17 -15.35 -5.08
C SER A 201 12.58 -15.55 -5.61
N ARG A 202 13.55 -15.69 -4.70
CA ARG A 202 14.89 -16.12 -5.10
C ARG A 202 14.58 -17.42 -5.80
N LYS A 203 14.76 -17.46 -7.13
CA LYS A 203 14.83 -18.72 -7.86
C LYS A 203 15.81 -19.56 -7.06
N THR A 204 15.28 -20.45 -6.24
CA THR A 204 16.01 -21.58 -5.71
C THR A 204 16.42 -22.29 -6.98
N LYS A 205 17.66 -22.03 -7.41
CA LYS A 205 18.39 -22.98 -8.23
C LYS A 205 18.32 -24.26 -7.41
N HIS A 206 17.39 -25.13 -7.76
CA HIS A 206 17.48 -26.53 -7.39
C HIS A 206 18.91 -26.93 -7.73
N PRO A 207 19.73 -27.37 -6.76
CA PRO A 207 20.88 -28.18 -7.11
C PRO A 207 20.28 -29.41 -7.76
N SER A 208 20.46 -29.54 -9.07
CA SER A 208 20.22 -30.80 -9.77
C SER A 208 21.29 -31.78 -9.27
N THR A 209 21.05 -32.37 -8.10
CA THR A 209 21.79 -33.55 -7.68
C THR A 209 21.14 -34.71 -8.41
N GLN A 210 21.81 -35.18 -9.46
CA GLN A 210 21.47 -36.44 -10.11
C GLN A 210 21.48 -37.58 -9.07
N PRO A 211 20.53 -38.52 -9.10
CA PRO A 211 20.60 -39.72 -8.30
C PRO A 211 21.62 -40.68 -8.92
N LYS A 212 22.61 -41.12 -8.13
CA LYS A 212 23.38 -42.35 -8.38
C LYS A 212 23.07 -43.35 -7.29
N GLU A 213 22.27 -44.34 -7.69
CA GLU A 213 22.31 -45.78 -7.40
C GLU A 213 22.48 -46.32 -5.96
N GLU A 214 21.46 -47.12 -5.61
CA GLU A 214 21.51 -48.46 -5.01
C GLU A 214 22.05 -48.66 -3.58
N THR A 215 21.15 -49.00 -2.65
CA THR A 215 21.26 -50.26 -1.91
C THR A 215 19.94 -50.70 -1.24
N THR A 216 19.56 -51.94 -1.55
CA THR A 216 18.92 -52.93 -0.67
C THR A 216 17.46 -52.75 -0.24
N ILE A 217 16.60 -53.53 -0.90
CA ILE A 217 15.23 -53.89 -0.49
C ILE A 217 15.29 -54.66 0.84
N ALA A 218 14.64 -54.14 1.87
CA ALA A 218 14.18 -54.93 3.01
C ALA A 218 12.75 -54.52 3.37
N ASN A 219 11.82 -55.43 3.09
CA ASN A 219 10.45 -55.45 3.56
C ASN A 219 10.38 -55.17 5.07
N VAL A 220 9.66 -54.12 5.48
CA VAL A 220 8.97 -54.12 6.77
C VAL A 220 7.56 -53.59 6.58
N GLN A 221 6.66 -54.55 6.55
CA GLN A 221 5.22 -54.47 6.70
C GLN A 221 4.88 -54.11 8.15
N LEU A 222 4.10 -53.04 8.37
CA LEU A 222 3.42 -52.72 9.65
C LEU A 222 2.09 -52.03 9.27
N SER A 223 1.08 -52.82 8.91
CA SER A 223 -0.11 -53.11 9.74
C SER A 223 -0.86 -51.88 10.24
N LEU A 224 -1.99 -51.61 9.58
CA LEU A 224 -3.10 -50.83 10.13
C LEU A 224 -3.63 -51.52 11.40
N PHE A 225 -3.52 -50.84 12.52
CA PHE A 225 -4.50 -50.82 13.61
C PHE A 225 -4.62 -49.38 14.10
#